data_AF-A0A6P2UGK1-F1
#
_entry.id   AF-A0A6P2UGK1-F1
#
_cell.length_a   1.000
_cell.length_b   1.000
_cell.length_c   1.000
_cell.angle_alpha   90.00
_cell.angle_beta   90.00
_cell.angle_gamma   90.00
#
_symmetry.space_group_name_H-M   'P 1'
#
loop_
_entity.id
_entity.type
_entity.pdbx_description
1 polymer ?
#
loop_
_entity_poly.entity_id
_entity_poly.type
_entity_poly.pdbx_seq_one_letter_code
_entity_poly.pdbx_strand_id
1 'polypeptide(L)'
;MYSSAQESAHQIHSSNTADIALHVLHTAADTSSPLEEVRLDRLVTSVLDIDEMEAERLEVLSGGKSIVPFRTPRRFHETLVRAIGELQLSQFFCSSTQGHDHRSICPGAYDERRGEHHPGEMAAWRANFRALPPERQMIAATIVWLYRSGPDSIWLRRVPCNWRAIDALRYMADAGCLTIWLRLIARFPGW
;
A
#
# COMPACT_ATOMS: atom_id res chain seq x y z
N MET A 1 -8.16 5.10 -35.44
CA MET A 1 -8.42 3.68 -35.14
C MET A 1 -7.33 2.98 -34.32
N TYR A 2 -6.17 3.60 -34.03
CA TYR A 2 -5.11 3.01 -33.19
C TYR A 2 -5.40 3.01 -31.68
N SER A 3 -6.33 3.84 -31.19
CA SER A 3 -6.61 4.02 -29.76
C SER A 3 -7.19 2.77 -29.07
N SER A 4 -8.13 2.07 -29.73
CA SER A 4 -8.89 0.98 -29.08
C SER A 4 -8.04 -0.27 -28.82
N ALA A 5 -7.08 -0.59 -29.70
CA ALA A 5 -6.22 -1.77 -29.53
C ALA A 5 -5.16 -1.57 -28.43
N GLN A 6 -4.66 -0.34 -28.26
CA GLN A 6 -3.71 0.00 -27.19
C GLN A 6 -4.38 0.01 -25.81
N GLU A 7 -5.63 0.50 -25.74
CA GLU A 7 -6.43 0.46 -24.51
C GLU A 7 -6.74 -0.98 -24.06
N SER A 8 -7.14 -1.85 -25.00
CA SER A 8 -7.40 -3.26 -24.69
C SER A 8 -6.14 -4.00 -24.24
N ALA A 9 -4.98 -3.77 -24.88
CA ALA A 9 -3.72 -4.39 -24.48
C ALA A 9 -3.25 -3.93 -23.10
N HIS A 10 -3.39 -2.63 -22.79
CA HIS A 10 -3.06 -2.08 -21.48
C HIS A 10 -3.96 -2.65 -20.39
N GLN A 11 -5.27 -2.76 -20.64
CA GLN A 11 -6.23 -3.29 -19.68
C GLN A 11 -6.01 -4.79 -19.39
N ILE A 12 -5.71 -5.59 -20.42
CA ILE A 12 -5.39 -7.02 -20.27
C ILE A 12 -4.09 -7.20 -19.46
N HIS A 13 -3.06 -6.40 -19.74
CA HIS A 13 -1.81 -6.45 -18.98
C HIS A 13 -2.01 -6.03 -17.51
N SER A 14 -2.79 -4.98 -17.27
CA SER A 14 -3.09 -4.47 -15.93
C SER A 14 -3.87 -5.49 -15.08
N SER A 15 -4.89 -6.14 -15.66
CA SER A 15 -5.63 -7.21 -14.99
C SER A 15 -4.74 -8.41 -14.67
N ASN A 16 -3.89 -8.83 -15.61
CA ASN A 16 -2.96 -9.93 -15.41
C ASN A 16 -1.96 -9.63 -14.29
N THR A 17 -1.42 -8.41 -14.24
CA THR A 17 -0.53 -7.97 -13.15
C THR A 17 -1.22 -8.00 -11.79
N ALA A 18 -2.48 -7.58 -11.69
CA ALA A 18 -3.26 -7.66 -10.46
C ALA A 18 -3.47 -9.11 -9.99
N ASP A 19 -3.81 -10.01 -10.91
CA ASP A 19 -4.04 -11.44 -10.61
C ASP A 19 -2.74 -12.12 -10.15
N ILE A 20 -1.59 -11.85 -10.80
CA ILE A 20 -0.28 -12.39 -10.40
C ILE A 20 0.12 -11.86 -9.02
N ALA A 21 -0.01 -10.55 -8.79
CA ALA A 21 0.35 -9.95 -7.51
C ALA A 21 -0.47 -10.54 -6.35
N LEU A 22 -1.77 -10.73 -6.56
CA LEU A 22 -2.63 -11.40 -5.59
C LEU A 22 -2.13 -12.80 -5.28
N HIS A 23 -1.81 -13.59 -6.31
CA HIS A 23 -1.37 -14.98 -6.13
C HIS A 23 -0.05 -15.08 -5.36
N VAL A 24 0.92 -14.22 -5.66
CA VAL A 24 2.20 -14.17 -4.93
C VAL A 24 1.96 -13.88 -3.45
N LEU A 25 1.20 -12.83 -3.13
CA LEU A 25 0.98 -12.40 -1.75
C LEU A 25 0.07 -13.34 -0.96
N HIS A 26 -0.90 -13.99 -1.62
CA HIS A 26 -1.76 -14.99 -0.98
C HIS A 26 -1.03 -16.28 -0.66
N THR A 27 -0.14 -16.72 -1.56
CA THR A 27 0.70 -17.91 -1.34
C THR A 27 1.63 -17.69 -0.15
N ALA A 28 2.27 -16.52 -0.06
CA ALA A 28 3.13 -16.17 1.06
C ALA A 28 2.39 -16.09 2.41
N ALA A 29 1.10 -15.75 2.39
CA ALA A 29 0.29 -15.63 3.59
C ALA A 29 -0.06 -16.97 4.27
N ASP A 30 0.18 -18.11 3.59
CA ASP A 30 -0.28 -19.46 3.97
C ASP A 30 -1.74 -19.47 4.46
N THR A 31 -2.60 -18.66 3.83
CA THR A 31 -4.00 -18.54 4.25
C THR A 31 -4.86 -19.62 3.61
N SER A 32 -5.65 -20.30 4.44
CA SER A 32 -6.67 -21.27 3.99
C SER A 32 -7.90 -20.63 3.35
N SER A 33 -8.01 -19.29 3.40
CA SER A 33 -9.13 -18.56 2.81
C SER A 33 -9.05 -18.60 1.29
N PRO A 34 -10.18 -18.81 0.58
CA PRO A 34 -10.22 -18.67 -0.86
C PRO A 34 -9.70 -17.30 -1.30
N LEU A 35 -8.88 -17.26 -2.36
CA LEU A 35 -8.32 -16.03 -2.95
C LEU A 35 -9.36 -14.92 -3.13
N GLU A 36 -10.57 -15.32 -3.53
CA GLU A 36 -11.69 -14.43 -3.77
C GLU A 36 -12.19 -13.72 -2.50
N GLU A 37 -12.04 -14.31 -1.32
CA GLU A 37 -12.55 -13.78 -0.06
C GLU A 37 -11.50 -12.97 0.72
N VAL A 38 -10.25 -13.00 0.26
CA VAL A 38 -9.14 -12.31 0.92
C VAL A 38 -9.40 -10.81 0.93
N ARG A 39 -9.28 -10.20 2.10
CA ARG A 39 -9.37 -8.74 2.26
C ARG A 39 -8.02 -8.08 2.03
N LEU A 40 -8.03 -6.84 1.54
CA LEU A 40 -6.81 -6.09 1.25
C LEU A 40 -5.92 -5.89 2.49
N ASP A 41 -6.49 -5.64 3.67
CA ASP A 41 -5.71 -5.49 4.91
C ASP A 41 -4.94 -6.77 5.27
N ARG A 42 -5.54 -7.94 5.01
CA ARG A 42 -4.90 -9.24 5.22
C ARG A 42 -3.82 -9.50 4.18
N LEU A 43 -4.06 -9.15 2.92
CA LEU A 43 -3.05 -9.23 1.87
C LEU A 43 -1.84 -8.33 2.14
N VAL A 44 -2.05 -7.11 2.65
CA VAL A 44 -0.95 -6.20 3.02
C VAL A 44 -0.17 -6.73 4.23
N THR A 45 -0.84 -7.43 5.15
CA THR A 45 -0.17 -8.00 6.32
C THR A 45 0.76 -9.16 5.95
N SER A 46 0.44 -9.94 4.91
CA SER A 46 1.29 -11.08 4.47
C SER A 46 2.64 -10.66 3.90
N VAL A 47 2.85 -9.37 3.64
CA VAL A 47 4.14 -8.82 3.20
C VAL A 47 5.24 -8.98 4.25
N LEU A 48 4.87 -9.17 5.51
CA LEU A 48 5.82 -9.53 6.56
C LEU A 48 6.37 -10.95 6.39
N ASP A 49 5.65 -11.82 5.68
CA ASP A 49 5.97 -13.23 5.52
C ASP A 49 6.63 -13.54 4.16
N ILE A 50 6.64 -12.58 3.22
CA ILE A 50 7.21 -12.81 1.88
C ILE A 50 8.75 -12.89 1.93
N ASP A 51 9.32 -13.82 1.17
CA ASP A 51 10.77 -13.96 1.01
C ASP A 51 11.35 -12.99 -0.06
N GLU A 52 12.67 -13.04 -0.27
CA GLU A 52 13.35 -12.16 -1.23
C GLU A 52 12.96 -12.49 -2.69
N MET A 53 12.64 -13.75 -3.02
CA MET A 53 12.22 -14.17 -4.36
C MET A 53 10.81 -13.67 -4.68
N GLU A 54 9.91 -13.74 -3.71
CA GLU A 54 8.54 -13.22 -3.82
C GLU A 54 8.55 -11.70 -3.93
N ALA A 55 9.36 -11.02 -3.11
CA ALA A 55 9.56 -9.59 -3.22
C ALA A 55 10.14 -9.18 -4.60
N GLU A 56 11.09 -9.96 -5.14
CA GLU A 56 11.67 -9.71 -6.47
C GLU A 56 10.62 -9.83 -7.57
N ARG A 57 9.74 -10.83 -7.49
CA ARG A 57 8.61 -10.97 -8.42
C ARG A 57 7.71 -9.73 -8.39
N LEU A 58 7.37 -9.22 -7.20
CA LEU A 58 6.57 -8.01 -7.05
C LEU A 58 7.29 -6.76 -7.59
N GLU A 59 8.60 -6.63 -7.39
CA GLU A 59 9.41 -5.54 -7.94
C GLU A 59 9.41 -5.57 -9.48
N VAL A 60 9.57 -6.76 -10.09
CA VAL A 60 9.51 -6.93 -11.55
C VAL A 60 8.12 -6.57 -12.11
N LEU A 61 7.04 -7.00 -11.45
CA LEU A 61 5.67 -6.65 -11.83
C LEU A 61 5.41 -5.13 -11.77
N SER A 62 6.13 -4.42 -10.91
CA SER A 62 6.05 -2.96 -10.82
C SER A 62 6.83 -2.21 -11.92
N GLY A 63 7.46 -2.94 -12.84
CA GLY A 63 8.38 -2.40 -13.85
C GLY A 63 9.74 -1.96 -13.28
N GLY A 64 10.05 -2.38 -12.04
CA GLY A 64 11.32 -2.13 -11.38
C GLY A 64 12.45 -2.99 -11.92
N LYS A 65 13.68 -2.64 -11.55
CA LYS A 65 14.86 -3.50 -11.77
C LYS A 65 15.23 -4.11 -10.43
N SER A 66 15.30 -5.43 -10.37
CA SER A 66 15.79 -6.16 -9.19
C SER A 66 17.29 -5.93 -9.03
N ILE A 67 17.65 -4.85 -8.33
CA ILE A 67 19.03 -4.58 -7.90
C ILE A 67 19.07 -4.87 -6.41
N VAL A 68 19.42 -6.11 -6.07
CA VAL A 68 19.53 -6.61 -4.69
C VAL A 68 20.75 -5.98 -3.99
N PRO A 69 20.66 -5.62 -2.69
CA PRO A 69 19.47 -5.64 -1.85
C PRO A 69 18.53 -4.45 -2.15
N PHE A 70 17.24 -4.72 -2.33
CA PHE A 70 16.24 -3.67 -2.59
C PHE A 70 15.29 -3.42 -1.41
N ARG A 71 15.07 -4.39 -0.52
CA ARG A 71 14.32 -4.26 0.75
C ARG A 71 15.16 -3.64 1.88
N THR A 72 15.66 -2.43 1.66
CA THR A 72 16.40 -1.68 2.70
C THR A 72 15.56 -0.52 3.22
N PRO A 73 15.69 -0.13 4.51
CA PRO A 73 14.96 1.02 5.08
C PRO A 73 15.01 2.27 4.21
N ARG A 74 16.20 2.65 3.73
CA ARG A 74 16.39 3.80 2.83
C ARG A 74 15.62 3.67 1.51
N ARG A 75 15.68 2.53 0.83
CA ARG A 75 14.97 2.34 -0.45
C ARG A 75 13.45 2.32 -0.26
N PHE A 76 12.99 1.75 0.85
CA PHE A 76 11.58 1.81 1.20
C PHE A 76 11.16 3.25 1.51
N HIS A 77 11.95 4.01 2.27
CA HIS A 77 11.71 5.43 2.53
C HIS A 77 11.57 6.25 1.23
N GLU A 78 12.51 6.09 0.29
CA GLU A 78 12.45 6.76 -1.01
C GLU A 78 11.15 6.42 -1.78
N THR A 79 10.73 5.15 -1.71
CA THR A 79 9.51 4.66 -2.34
C THR A 79 8.26 5.22 -1.66
N LEU A 80 8.27 5.26 -0.33
CA LEU A 80 7.20 5.82 0.50
C LEU A 80 7.00 7.32 0.25
N VAL A 81 8.08 8.10 0.26
CA VAL A 81 8.04 9.54 -0.04
C VAL A 81 7.50 9.80 -1.44
N ARG A 82 7.95 9.03 -2.45
CA ARG A 82 7.43 9.14 -3.82
C ARG A 82 5.94 8.82 -3.89
N ALA A 83 5.49 7.71 -3.29
CA ALA A 83 4.09 7.35 -3.28
C ALA A 83 3.21 8.42 -2.61
N ILE A 84 3.66 8.96 -1.47
CA ILE A 84 2.97 10.05 -0.77
C ILE A 84 2.88 11.30 -1.66
N GLY A 85 3.95 11.66 -2.36
CA GLY A 85 3.98 12.80 -3.27
C GLY A 85 3.09 12.61 -4.51
N GLU A 86 3.29 11.52 -5.25
CA GLU A 86 2.59 11.21 -6.51
C GLU A 86 1.07 11.09 -6.30
N LEU A 87 0.64 10.57 -5.15
CA LEU A 87 -0.78 10.38 -4.82
C LEU A 87 -1.36 11.51 -3.95
N GLN A 88 -0.59 12.57 -3.68
CA GLN A 88 -1.01 13.74 -2.91
C GLN A 88 -1.53 13.38 -1.51
N LEU A 89 -0.83 12.47 -0.82
CA LEU A 89 -1.21 11.95 0.49
C LEU A 89 -0.55 12.70 1.66
N SER A 90 0.19 13.77 1.39
CA SER A 90 0.97 14.50 2.42
C SER A 90 0.13 14.97 3.61
N GLN A 91 -1.16 15.28 3.42
CA GLN A 91 -2.04 15.67 4.52
C GLN A 91 -2.30 14.57 5.56
N PHE A 92 -2.00 13.31 5.25
CA PHE A 92 -2.23 12.16 6.14
C PHE A 92 -1.00 11.73 6.92
N PHE A 93 0.19 12.19 6.53
CA PHE A 93 1.47 11.73 7.05
C PHE A 93 2.36 12.91 7.39
N CYS A 94 3.02 12.86 8.56
CA CYS A 94 3.94 13.89 9.00
C CYS A 94 5.33 13.32 9.27
N SER A 95 6.31 14.21 9.38
CA SER A 95 7.66 13.83 9.80
C SER A 95 7.70 13.52 11.30
N SER A 96 8.22 12.36 11.63
CA SER A 96 8.61 11.95 12.98
C SER A 96 10.01 12.48 13.31
N THR A 97 10.21 12.90 14.56
CA THR A 97 11.54 13.25 15.09
C THR A 97 12.27 12.06 15.72
N GLN A 98 11.64 10.88 15.78
CA GLN A 98 12.11 9.72 16.55
C GLN A 98 12.70 8.60 15.69
N GLY A 99 12.73 8.76 14.35
CA GLY A 99 13.16 7.71 13.44
C GLY A 99 14.03 8.21 12.27
N HIS A 100 14.76 7.27 11.67
CA HIS A 100 15.48 7.45 10.41
C HIS A 100 14.76 6.72 9.27
N ASP A 101 15.04 7.09 8.02
CA ASP A 101 14.42 6.50 6.84
C ASP A 101 12.88 6.47 6.94
N HIS A 102 12.22 5.34 6.68
CA HIS A 102 10.75 5.26 6.70
C HIS A 102 10.16 5.49 8.09
N ARG A 103 10.93 5.24 9.16
CA ARG A 103 10.54 5.56 10.54
C ARG A 103 10.50 7.06 10.82
N SER A 104 11.05 7.89 9.94
CA SER A 104 10.87 9.35 10.00
C SER A 104 9.51 9.82 9.49
N ILE A 105 8.62 8.91 9.08
CA ILE A 105 7.27 9.22 8.61
C ILE A 105 6.27 8.48 9.49
N CYS A 106 5.21 9.15 9.90
CA CYS A 106 4.11 8.53 10.62
C CYS A 106 2.75 9.11 10.19
N PRO A 107 1.65 8.38 10.42
CA PRO A 107 0.33 8.96 10.24
C PRO A 107 0.13 10.18 11.16
N GLY A 108 -0.43 11.26 10.63
CA GLY A 108 -0.74 12.47 11.39
C GLY A 108 -1.84 12.27 12.43
N ALA A 109 -2.18 13.34 13.18
CA ALA A 109 -3.15 13.31 14.28
C ALA A 109 -2.76 12.39 15.46
N TYR A 110 -1.46 12.10 15.59
CA TYR A 110 -0.85 11.35 16.68
C TYR A 110 0.40 12.08 17.17
N ASP A 111 0.44 12.38 18.47
CA ASP A 111 1.65 12.86 19.12
C ASP A 111 2.51 11.64 19.49
N GLU A 112 3.52 11.35 18.69
CA GLU A 112 4.43 10.22 18.94
C GLU A 112 5.19 10.33 20.27
N ARG A 113 5.46 11.55 20.74
CA ARG A 113 6.22 11.76 21.98
C ARG A 113 5.38 11.42 23.20
N ARG A 114 4.07 11.60 23.11
CA ARG A 114 3.13 11.39 24.23
C ARG A 114 2.28 10.13 24.07
N GLY A 115 2.25 9.54 22.88
CA GLY A 115 1.36 8.44 22.55
C GLY A 115 -0.12 8.84 22.52
N GLU A 116 -0.42 10.12 22.27
CA GLU A 116 -1.76 10.68 22.40
C GLU A 116 -2.39 10.99 21.04
N HIS A 117 -3.70 10.72 20.91
CA HIS A 117 -4.50 11.13 19.76
C HIS A 117 -5.24 12.43 20.08
N HIS A 118 -5.18 13.39 19.17
CA HIS A 118 -5.99 14.61 19.27
C HIS A 118 -7.35 14.38 18.58
N PRO A 119 -8.49 14.38 19.32
CA PRO A 119 -9.78 14.01 18.74
C PRO A 119 -10.21 14.87 17.55
N GLY A 120 -9.92 16.17 17.58
CA GLY A 120 -10.24 17.10 16.49
C GLY A 120 -9.43 16.82 15.23
N GLU A 121 -8.12 16.62 15.37
CA GLU A 121 -7.23 16.28 14.26
C GLU A 121 -7.56 14.90 13.68
N MET A 122 -7.91 13.93 14.53
CA MET A 122 -8.32 12.60 14.09
C MET A 122 -9.66 12.63 13.34
N ALA A 123 -10.60 13.51 13.75
CA ALA A 123 -11.83 13.73 13.01
C ALA A 123 -11.57 14.34 11.64
N ALA A 124 -10.68 15.34 11.55
CA ALA A 124 -10.26 15.95 10.29
C ALA A 124 -9.54 14.95 9.37
N TRP A 125 -8.61 14.16 9.91
CA TRP A 125 -7.90 13.10 9.20
C TRP A 125 -8.89 12.13 8.54
N ARG A 126 -9.89 11.65 9.31
CA ARG A 126 -10.91 10.73 8.78
C ARG A 126 -11.85 11.39 7.78
N ALA A 127 -12.17 12.67 7.94
CA ALA A 127 -12.98 13.41 6.96
C ALA A 127 -12.24 13.52 5.63
N ASN A 128 -10.97 13.92 5.67
CA ASN A 128 -10.10 14.00 4.50
C ASN A 128 -9.92 12.64 3.84
N PHE A 129 -9.78 11.57 4.63
CA PHE A 129 -9.64 10.22 4.11
C PHE A 129 -10.88 9.80 3.32
N ARG A 130 -12.09 10.05 3.85
CA ARG A 130 -13.34 9.74 3.13
C ARG A 130 -13.52 10.54 1.84
N ALA A 131 -12.92 11.73 1.76
CA ALA A 131 -12.96 12.57 0.57
C ALA A 131 -11.97 12.13 -0.53
N LEU A 132 -11.02 11.24 -0.23
CA LEU A 132 -10.11 10.70 -1.23
C LEU A 132 -10.87 9.82 -2.24
N PRO A 133 -10.43 9.81 -3.51
CA PRO A 133 -10.76 8.74 -4.45
C PRO A 133 -10.42 7.34 -3.89
N PRO A 134 -11.19 6.29 -4.21
CA PRO A 134 -11.02 4.96 -3.62
C PRO A 134 -9.60 4.38 -3.74
N GLU A 135 -8.92 4.56 -4.87
CA GLU A 135 -7.55 4.07 -5.09
C GLU A 135 -6.54 4.72 -4.14
N ARG A 136 -6.74 6.01 -3.85
CA ARG A 136 -5.89 6.76 -2.91
C ARG A 136 -6.21 6.38 -1.47
N GLN A 137 -7.47 6.06 -1.15
CA GLN A 137 -7.85 5.48 0.14
C GLN A 137 -7.13 4.15 0.38
N MET A 138 -7.08 3.28 -0.64
CA MET A 138 -6.41 1.97 -0.56
C MET A 138 -4.91 2.12 -0.31
N ILE A 139 -4.23 3.04 -1.01
CA ILE A 139 -2.79 3.28 -0.78
C ILE A 139 -2.55 3.91 0.60
N ALA A 140 -3.33 4.91 1.00
CA ALA A 140 -3.21 5.53 2.32
C ALA A 140 -3.44 4.50 3.44
N ALA A 141 -4.46 3.65 3.31
CA ALA A 141 -4.72 2.55 4.24
C ALA A 141 -3.57 1.53 4.26
N THR A 142 -3.00 1.19 3.09
CA THR A 142 -1.82 0.32 2.99
C THR A 142 -0.66 0.87 3.82
N ILE A 143 -0.31 2.15 3.67
CA ILE A 143 0.77 2.77 4.43
C ILE A 143 0.48 2.72 5.95
N VAL A 144 -0.77 2.95 6.37
CA VAL A 144 -1.17 2.83 7.79
C VAL A 144 -1.00 1.39 8.29
N TRP A 145 -1.42 0.38 7.52
CA TRP A 145 -1.24 -1.03 7.92
C TRP A 145 0.23 -1.43 8.00
N LEU A 146 1.07 -0.95 7.07
CA LEU A 146 2.52 -1.15 7.12
C LEU A 146 3.12 -0.49 8.35
N TYR A 147 2.76 0.77 8.65
CA TYR A 147 3.20 1.48 9.87
C TYR A 147 2.84 0.72 11.15
N ARG A 148 1.67 0.07 11.16
CA ARG A 148 1.18 -0.70 12.31
C ARG A 148 1.70 -2.12 12.35
N SER A 149 2.32 -2.61 11.28
CA SER A 149 2.64 -4.03 11.08
C SER A 149 1.43 -4.93 11.39
N GLY A 150 0.23 -4.52 10.94
CA GLY A 150 -1.00 -5.24 11.23
C GLY A 150 -2.29 -4.41 11.14
N PRO A 151 -3.41 -4.93 11.68
CA PRO A 151 -4.70 -4.25 11.61
C PRO A 151 -4.67 -2.92 12.38
N ASP A 152 -5.36 -1.93 11.84
CA ASP A 152 -5.48 -0.61 12.45
C ASP A 152 -6.88 -0.37 13.03
N SER A 153 -6.92 0.17 14.24
CA SER A 153 -8.14 0.60 14.93
C SER A 153 -8.09 2.08 15.36
N ILE A 154 -7.01 2.77 15.00
CA ILE A 154 -6.76 4.16 15.37
C ILE A 154 -7.22 5.09 14.25
N TRP A 155 -6.61 5.04 13.07
CA TRP A 155 -6.90 5.96 11.96
C TRP A 155 -8.08 5.48 11.13
N LEU A 156 -8.04 4.20 10.73
CA LEU A 156 -8.98 3.55 9.82
C LEU A 156 -10.29 3.12 10.48
N ARG A 157 -10.55 3.60 11.70
CA ARG A 157 -11.82 3.35 12.39
C ARG A 157 -12.96 4.15 11.74
N ARG A 158 -14.03 3.44 11.35
CA ARG A 158 -15.26 4.02 10.75
C ARG A 158 -15.01 4.80 9.44
N VAL A 159 -14.00 4.39 8.67
CA VAL A 159 -13.79 4.82 7.29
C VAL A 159 -13.83 3.60 6.38
N PRO A 160 -14.02 3.77 5.06
CA PRO A 160 -13.96 2.65 4.12
C PRO A 160 -12.59 1.97 4.19
N CYS A 161 -12.57 0.69 4.54
CA CYS A 161 -11.35 -0.13 4.56
C CYS A 161 -11.61 -1.65 4.41
N ASN A 162 -12.84 -2.02 4.02
CA ASN A 162 -13.27 -3.41 3.84
C ASN A 162 -13.32 -3.76 2.35
N TRP A 163 -12.16 -3.74 1.68
CA TRP A 163 -12.07 -4.11 0.27
C TRP A 163 -11.65 -5.56 0.12
N ARG A 164 -12.28 -6.28 -0.81
CA ARG A 164 -11.72 -7.54 -1.32
C ARG A 164 -10.43 -7.22 -2.05
N ALA A 165 -9.42 -8.03 -1.82
CA ALA A 165 -8.08 -7.84 -2.35
C ALA A 165 -8.08 -7.80 -3.87
N ILE A 166 -8.75 -8.76 -4.51
CA ILE A 166 -8.85 -8.81 -5.98
C ILE A 166 -9.49 -7.56 -6.58
N ASP A 167 -10.59 -7.10 -6.01
CA ASP A 167 -11.31 -5.92 -6.49
C ASP A 167 -10.45 -4.65 -6.28
N ALA A 168 -9.76 -4.55 -5.15
CA ALA A 168 -8.86 -3.43 -4.87
C ALA A 168 -7.66 -3.38 -5.83
N LEU A 169 -7.02 -4.52 -6.09
CA LEU A 169 -5.87 -4.57 -7.00
C LEU A 169 -6.28 -4.23 -8.43
N ARG A 170 -7.41 -4.76 -8.92
CA ARG A 170 -7.97 -4.41 -10.24
C ARG A 170 -8.33 -2.93 -10.32
N TYR A 171 -8.98 -2.40 -9.29
CA TYR A 171 -9.33 -0.98 -9.24
C TYR A 171 -8.09 -0.08 -9.27
N MET A 172 -7.04 -0.42 -8.50
CA MET A 172 -5.76 0.30 -8.57
C MET A 172 -5.07 0.14 -9.93
N ALA A 173 -5.25 -0.99 -10.61
CA ALA A 173 -4.75 -1.24 -11.95
C ALA A 173 -5.43 -0.32 -12.97
N ASP A 174 -6.75 -0.23 -12.92
CA ASP A 174 -7.57 0.64 -13.78
C ASP A 174 -7.30 2.13 -13.51
N ALA A 175 -7.07 2.49 -12.24
CA ALA A 175 -6.70 3.84 -11.83
C ALA A 175 -5.22 4.20 -12.09
N GLY A 176 -4.42 3.25 -12.58
CA GLY A 176 -3.01 3.45 -12.94
C GLY A 176 -2.05 3.58 -11.75
N CYS A 177 -2.45 3.23 -10.54
CA CYS A 177 -1.61 3.32 -9.32
C CYS A 177 -1.16 1.96 -8.77
N LEU A 178 -1.54 0.84 -9.40
CA LEU A 178 -1.12 -0.50 -8.97
C LEU A 178 0.41 -0.65 -8.91
N THR A 179 1.15 -0.08 -9.86
CA THR A 179 2.62 -0.17 -9.87
C THR A 179 3.26 0.59 -8.71
N ILE A 180 2.65 1.69 -8.26
CA ILE A 180 3.08 2.42 -7.05
C ILE A 180 2.87 1.54 -5.82
N TRP A 181 1.68 0.93 -5.72
CA TRP A 181 1.35 0.00 -4.65
C TRP A 181 2.32 -1.20 -4.60
N LEU A 182 2.59 -1.83 -5.74
CA LEU A 182 3.50 -2.98 -5.83
C LEU A 182 4.91 -2.64 -5.38
N ARG A 183 5.44 -1.46 -5.72
CA ARG A 183 6.77 -1.02 -5.24
C ARG A 183 6.80 -0.82 -3.73
N LEU A 184 5.75 -0.25 -3.15
CA LEU A 184 5.65 -0.10 -1.71
C LEU A 184 5.73 -1.45 -1.02
N ILE A 185 4.94 -2.41 -1.51
CA ILE A 185 4.88 -3.75 -0.96
C ILE A 185 6.21 -4.50 -1.15
N ALA A 186 6.72 -4.55 -2.37
CA ALA A 186 7.94 -5.29 -2.71
C ALA A 186 9.15 -4.83 -1.88
N ARG A 187 9.24 -3.53 -1.60
CA ARG A 187 10.40 -2.93 -0.92
C ARG A 187 10.26 -2.87 0.60
N PHE A 188 9.11 -3.24 1.16
CA PHE A 188 8.85 -3.12 2.59
C PHE A 188 9.79 -4.03 3.40
N PRO A 189 10.65 -3.48 4.28
CA PRO A 189 11.60 -4.26 5.07
C PRO A 189 11.07 -4.58 6.49
N GLY A 190 9.79 -4.30 6.76
CA GLY A 190 9.27 -4.12 8.11
C GLY A 190 9.33 -2.66 8.55
N TRP A 191 8.41 -2.24 9.42
CA TRP A 191 8.39 -0.87 9.93
C TRP A 191 9.39 -0.65 11.05
#